data_AF-A0A3D3A4R3-F1
#
_entry.id   AF-A0A3D3A4R3-F1
#
_cell.length_a   1.000
_cell.length_b   1.000
_cell.length_c   1.000
_cell.angle_alpha   90.00
_cell.angle_beta   90.00
_cell.angle_gamma   90.00
#
_symmetry.space_group_name_H-M   'P 1'
#
loop_
_entity.id
_entity.type
_entity.pdbx_description
1 polymer ?
#
loop_
_entity_poly.entity_id
_entity_poly.type
_entity_poly.pdbx_seq_one_letter_code
_entity_poly.pdbx_strand_id
1 'polypeptide(L)'
;VTTTIRDFATMAFREVDITVAWRGEGANEEGYCPETGNVLVKIDPRYFRPAEVDLLIGDATKAREVLGWTATTTLEEMCREMVEADLALFERDAYLKAGGHDVVSPADL
;
A
#
# COMPACT_ATOMS: atom_id res chain seq x y z
N VAL A 1 9.55 -7.78 -13.02
CA VAL A 1 9.92 -6.66 -12.12
C VAL A 1 9.55 -7.09 -10.71
N THR A 2 10.39 -6.79 -9.73
CA THR A 2 10.13 -7.05 -8.31
C THR A 2 9.98 -5.72 -7.60
N THR A 3 9.17 -5.67 -6.55
CA THR A 3 8.89 -4.42 -5.83
C THR A 3 8.96 -4.67 -4.34
N THR A 4 9.64 -3.78 -3.62
CA THR A 4 9.72 -3.86 -2.16
C THR A 4 8.45 -3.29 -1.51
N ILE A 5 8.20 -3.62 -0.25
CA ILE A 5 7.10 -3.04 0.52
C ILE A 5 7.25 -1.51 0.62
N ARG A 6 8.49 -1.02 0.76
CA ARG A 6 8.82 0.41 0.77
C ARG A 6 8.37 1.10 -0.52
N ASP A 7 8.71 0.51 -1.66
CA ASP A 7 8.38 1.07 -2.97
C ASP A 7 6.87 1.05 -3.20
N PHE A 8 6.18 -0.02 -2.82
CA PHE A 8 4.72 -0.10 -2.90
C PHE A 8 4.04 0.95 -2.02
N ALA A 9 4.50 1.12 -0.77
CA ALA A 9 3.97 2.16 0.11
C ALA A 9 4.20 3.56 -0.49
N THR A 10 5.40 3.84 -1.01
CA THR A 10 5.75 5.12 -1.65
C THR A 10 4.89 5.36 -2.90
N MET A 11 4.62 4.32 -3.69
CA MET A 11 3.73 4.36 -4.85
C MET A 11 2.30 4.73 -4.43
N ALA A 12 1.76 4.10 -3.38
CA ALA A 12 0.41 4.38 -2.90
C ALA A 12 0.23 5.83 -2.41
N PHE A 13 1.21 6.38 -1.66
CA PHE A 13 1.16 7.79 -1.23
C PHE A 13 1.22 8.77 -2.41
N ARG A 14 1.91 8.41 -3.49
CA ARG A 14 2.00 9.25 -4.68
C ARG A 14 0.66 9.41 -5.39
N GLU A 15 -0.22 8.40 -5.35
CA GLU A 15 -1.57 8.48 -5.94
C GLU A 15 -2.46 9.54 -5.27
N VAL A 16 -2.08 9.99 -4.06
CA VAL A 16 -2.76 11.08 -3.32
C VAL A 16 -1.86 12.31 -3.18
N ASP A 17 -0.89 12.48 -4.08
CA ASP A 17 0.04 13.62 -4.12
C ASP A 17 0.86 13.82 -2.83
N ILE A 18 1.12 12.75 -2.08
CA ILE A 18 1.94 12.77 -0.88
C ILE A 18 3.33 12.23 -1.20
N THR A 19 4.35 13.08 -1.05
CA THR A 19 5.75 12.64 -1.13
C THR A 19 6.16 11.96 0.16
N VAL A 20 6.80 10.78 0.06
CA VAL A 20 7.39 10.09 1.21
C VAL A 20 8.91 10.03 1.06
N ALA A 21 9.61 10.56 2.06
CA ALA A 21 11.02 10.34 2.26
C ALA A 21 11.23 9.37 3.43
N TRP A 22 12.34 8.63 3.40
CA TRP A 22 12.65 7.62 4.41
C TRP A 22 13.90 8.02 5.20
N ARG A 23 13.87 7.80 6.51
CA ARG A 23 15.02 8.01 7.40
C ARG A 23 15.06 6.96 8.50
N GLY A 24 16.25 6.72 9.04
CA GLY A 24 16.49 5.67 10.04
C GLY A 24 16.80 4.33 9.38
N GLU A 25 16.93 3.29 10.21
CA GLU A 25 17.29 1.94 9.76
C GLU A 25 16.57 0.87 10.60
N GLY A 26 16.27 -0.27 9.98
CA GLY A 26 15.64 -1.41 10.63
C GLY A 26 14.31 -1.04 11.30
N ALA A 27 14.11 -1.43 12.55
CA ALA A 27 12.89 -1.11 13.30
C ALA A 27 12.72 0.40 13.62
N ASN A 28 13.78 1.20 13.50
CA ASN A 28 13.73 2.65 13.75
C ASN A 28 13.54 3.44 12.45
N GLU A 29 13.38 2.78 11.32
CA GLU A 29 13.08 3.45 10.07
C GLU A 29 11.63 3.95 10.02
N GLU A 30 11.47 5.16 9.49
CA GLU A 30 10.18 5.81 9.30
C GLU A 30 10.09 6.50 7.94
N GLY A 31 8.89 6.45 7.37
CA GLY A 31 8.49 7.23 6.21
C GLY A 31 7.84 8.53 6.67
N TYR A 32 8.33 9.66 6.19
CA TYR A 32 7.83 10.99 6.55
C TYR A 32 7.57 11.83 5.30
N CYS A 33 6.66 12.79 5.40
CA CYS A 33 6.39 13.77 4.37
C CYS A 33 7.34 14.97 4.55
N PRO A 34 8.24 15.26 3.60
CA PRO A 34 9.16 16.40 3.70
C PRO A 34 8.45 17.75 3.78
N GLU A 35 7.29 17.89 3.13
CA GLU A 35 6.55 19.14 3.04
C GLU A 35 5.88 19.51 4.37
N THR A 36 5.38 18.52 5.10
CA THR A 36 4.67 18.72 6.38
C THR A 36 5.53 18.41 7.61
N GLY A 37 6.59 17.61 7.44
CA GLY A 37 7.38 17.06 8.53
C GLY A 37 6.69 15.90 9.26
N ASN A 38 5.48 15.50 8.86
CA ASN A 38 4.72 14.46 9.52
C ASN A 38 5.28 13.07 9.22
N VAL A 39 5.33 12.22 10.24
CA VAL A 39 5.63 10.79 10.07
C VAL A 39 4.37 10.08 9.61
N LEU A 40 4.46 9.41 8.47
CA LEU A 40 3.34 8.73 7.80
C LEU A 40 3.41 7.21 7.96
N VAL A 41 4.62 6.64 8.00
CA VAL A 41 4.86 5.20 8.14
C VAL A 41 5.86 4.95 9.25
N LYS A 42 5.56 3.98 10.12
CA LYS A 42 6.48 3.47 11.13
C LYS A 42 6.56 1.95 11.04
N ILE A 43 7.72 1.41 11.38
CA ILE A 43 7.92 -0.02 11.44
C ILE A 43 7.61 -0.50 12.86
N ASP A 44 6.77 -1.52 12.96
CA ASP A 44 6.44 -2.15 14.22
C ASP A 44 6.92 -3.62 14.21
N PRO A 45 7.89 -3.98 15.07
CA PRO A 45 8.43 -5.33 15.15
C PRO A 45 7.37 -6.41 15.41
N ARG A 46 6.20 -6.06 15.93
CA ARG A 46 5.09 -7.00 16.14
C ARG A 46 4.59 -7.63 14.83
N TYR A 47 4.81 -6.99 13.68
CA TYR A 47 4.44 -7.53 12.37
C TYR A 47 5.54 -8.41 11.74
N PHE A 48 6.71 -8.53 12.36
CA PHE A 48 7.78 -9.40 11.85
C PHE A 48 7.42 -10.87 12.04
N ARG A 49 7.68 -11.68 11.02
CA ARG A 49 7.39 -13.12 11.07
C ARG A 49 8.65 -13.89 11.50
N PRO A 50 8.54 -14.92 12.38
CA PRO A 50 9.68 -15.73 12.80
C PRO A 50 10.43 -16.41 11.65
N ALA A 51 9.74 -16.65 10.54
CA ALA A 51 10.32 -17.11 9.29
C ALA A 51 9.88 -16.14 8.19
N GLU A 52 10.79 -15.27 7.78
CA GLU A 52 10.56 -14.30 6.71
C GLU A 52 10.94 -14.90 5.35
N VAL A 53 10.27 -14.48 4.29
CA VAL A 53 10.62 -14.86 2.91
C VAL A 53 11.16 -13.63 2.20
N ASP A 54 12.46 -13.62 1.93
CA ASP A 54 13.14 -12.43 1.39
C ASP A 54 12.65 -12.03 -0.01
N LEU A 55 12.32 -13.01 -0.86
CA LEU A 55 11.98 -12.76 -2.25
C LEU A 55 11.10 -13.88 -2.83
N LEU A 56 9.96 -13.48 -3.39
CA LEU A 56 9.10 -14.36 -4.18
C LEU A 56 9.06 -13.87 -5.62
N ILE A 57 9.47 -14.74 -6.55
CA ILE A 57 9.44 -14.47 -7.99
C ILE A 57 8.82 -15.69 -8.68
N GLY A 58 7.66 -15.48 -9.31
CA GLY A 58 7.01 -16.51 -10.11
C GLY A 58 7.49 -16.51 -11.56
N ASP A 59 7.72 -17.70 -12.12
CA ASP A 59 7.91 -17.89 -13.56
C ASP A 59 6.60 -18.39 -14.21
N ALA A 60 5.93 -17.49 -14.94
CA ALA A 60 4.69 -17.80 -15.64
C ALA A 60 4.89 -18.30 -17.09
N THR A 61 6.10 -18.73 -17.48
CA THR A 61 6.40 -19.19 -18.85
C THR A 61 5.45 -20.28 -19.33
N LYS A 62 5.20 -21.30 -18.49
CA LYS A 62 4.26 -22.38 -18.82
C LYS A 62 2.84 -21.87 -19.09
N ALA A 63 2.35 -20.91 -18.30
CA ALA A 63 1.02 -20.35 -18.47
C ALA A 63 0.92 -19.55 -19.77
N ARG A 64 1.96 -18.77 -20.12
CA ARG A 64 2.03 -18.07 -21.41
C ARG A 64 2.00 -19.03 -22.60
N GLU A 65 2.82 -20.07 -22.57
CA GLU A 65 2.97 -21.00 -23.70
C GLU A 65 1.75 -21.90 -23.90
N VAL A 66 1.18 -22.42 -22.81
CA VAL A 66 0.10 -23.42 -22.89
C VAL A 66 -1.28 -22.77 -22.93
N LEU A 67 -1.47 -21.64 -22.23
CA LEU A 67 -2.77 -21.00 -22.07
C LEU A 67 -2.88 -19.69 -22.85
N GLY A 68 -1.79 -19.17 -23.41
CA GLY A 68 -1.75 -17.82 -23.97
C GLY A 68 -1.95 -16.72 -22.92
N TRP A 69 -1.83 -17.05 -21.63
CA TRP A 69 -2.14 -16.13 -20.54
C TRP A 69 -1.02 -15.10 -20.35
N THR A 70 -1.36 -13.82 -20.25
CA THR A 70 -0.45 -12.77 -19.81
C THR A 70 -1.17 -11.85 -18.83
N ALA A 71 -0.45 -11.32 -17.84
CA ALA A 71 -0.99 -10.26 -16.99
C ALA A 71 -1.26 -9.01 -17.84
N THR A 72 -2.45 -8.43 -17.67
CA THR A 72 -2.90 -7.24 -18.41
C THR A 72 -2.86 -5.98 -17.57
N THR A 73 -2.80 -6.11 -16.24
CA THR A 73 -2.76 -5.02 -15.28
C THR A 73 -1.35 -4.89 -14.74
N THR A 74 -0.78 -3.67 -14.78
CA THR A 74 0.53 -3.41 -14.17
C THR A 74 0.42 -3.24 -12.65
N LEU A 75 1.56 -3.23 -11.98
CA LEU A 75 1.60 -2.98 -10.54
C LEU A 75 1.10 -1.58 -10.20
N GLU A 76 1.49 -0.59 -11.00
CA GLU A 76 1.09 0.81 -10.86
C GLU A 76 -0.42 0.96 -11.05
N GLU A 77 -0.99 0.33 -12.08
CA GLU A 77 -2.43 0.34 -12.32
C GLU A 77 -3.21 -0.28 -11.17
N MET A 78 -2.74 -1.43 -10.66
CA MET A 78 -3.34 -2.10 -9.51
C MET A 78 -3.24 -1.24 -8.25
N CYS A 79 -2.10 -0.63 -7.98
CA CYS A 79 -1.89 0.24 -6.81
C CYS A 79 -2.86 1.43 -6.83
N ARG A 80 -2.97 2.10 -7.99
CA ARG A 80 -3.92 3.18 -8.21
C ARG A 80 -5.37 2.74 -7.99
N GLU A 81 -5.78 1.62 -8.59
CA GLU A 81 -7.16 1.10 -8.43
C GLU A 81 -7.49 0.84 -6.95
N MET A 82 -6.54 0.28 -6.19
CA MET A 82 -6.70 0.06 -4.75
C MET A 82 -6.87 1.37 -3.98
N VAL A 83 -6.03 2.38 -4.25
CA VAL A 83 -6.09 3.68 -3.56
C VAL A 83 -7.38 4.42 -3.91
N GLU A 84 -7.78 4.44 -5.18
CA GLU A 84 -9.04 5.05 -5.62
C GLU A 84 -10.26 4.42 -4.93
N ALA A 85 -10.28 3.09 -4.80
CA ALA A 85 -11.34 2.37 -4.10
C ALA A 85 -11.40 2.74 -2.61
N ASP A 86 -10.25 2.82 -1.94
CA ASP A 86 -10.17 3.24 -0.54
C ASP A 86 -10.61 4.70 -0.35
N LEU A 87 -10.21 5.61 -1.25
CA LEU A 87 -10.67 7.00 -1.21
C LEU A 87 -12.19 7.11 -1.33
N ALA A 88 -12.80 6.40 -2.28
CA ALA A 88 -14.25 6.39 -2.45
C ALA A 88 -14.97 5.87 -1.19
N LEU A 89 -14.40 4.85 -0.52
CA LEU A 89 -14.90 4.34 0.75
C LEU A 89 -14.85 5.40 1.85
N PHE A 90 -13.70 6.08 2.01
CA PHE A 90 -13.51 7.09 3.04
C PHE A 90 -14.32 8.37 2.79
N GLU A 91 -14.53 8.77 1.54
CA GLU A 91 -15.41 9.89 1.18
C GLU A 91 -16.87 9.61 1.57
N ARG A 92 -17.36 8.40 1.27
CA ARG A 92 -18.69 7.94 1.70
C ARG A 92 -18.83 8.00 3.22
N ASP A 93 -17.82 7.50 3.93
CA ASP A 93 -17.82 7.45 5.39
C ASP A 93 -17.77 8.85 6.01
N ALA A 94 -16.97 9.76 5.44
CA ALA A 94 -16.94 11.16 5.84
C ALA A 94 -18.30 11.84 5.63
N TYR A 95 -18.97 11.56 4.51
CA TYR A 95 -20.32 12.07 4.23
C TYR A 95 -21.35 11.59 5.26
N LEU A 96 -21.36 10.29 5.59
CA LEU A 96 -22.27 9.73 6.59
C LEU A 96 -22.04 10.32 7.98
N LYS A 97 -20.78 10.46 8.40
CA LYS A 97 -20.41 11.10 9.67
C LYS A 97 -20.86 12.56 9.72
N ALA A 98 -20.68 13.32 8.64
CA ALA A 98 -21.15 14.70 8.54
C ALA A 98 -22.69 14.80 8.63
N GLY A 99 -23.41 13.75 8.18
CA GLY A 99 -24.85 13.60 8.34
C GLY A 99 -25.32 13.14 9.73
N GLY A 100 -24.40 12.90 10.68
CA GLY A 100 -24.73 12.43 12.03
C GLY A 100 -25.00 10.93 12.13
N HIS A 101 -24.57 10.14 11.14
CA HIS A 101 -24.67 8.68 11.18
C HIS A 101 -23.37 8.06 11.70
N ASP A 102 -23.51 7.02 12.51
CA ASP A 102 -22.39 6.20 12.91
C ASP A 102 -21.87 5.38 11.72
N VAL A 103 -20.55 5.33 11.58
CA VAL A 103 -19.86 4.51 10.59
C VAL A 103 -18.90 3.61 11.33
N VAL A 104 -19.01 2.29 11.12
CA VAL A 104 -18.11 1.31 11.72
C VAL A 104 -16.80 1.31 10.94
N SER A 105 -15.70 1.64 11.61
CA SER A 105 -14.37 1.51 11.03
C SER A 105 -13.90 0.06 11.10
N PRO A 106 -13.12 -0.45 10.12
CA PRO A 106 -12.46 -1.75 10.26
C PRO A 106 -11.55 -1.87 11.48
N ALA A 107 -11.08 -0.75 12.04
CA ALA A 107 -10.30 -0.71 13.28
C ALA A 107 -11.15 -0.88 14.56
N ASP A 108 -12.48 -0.79 14.45
CA ASP A 108 -13.42 -0.98 15.55
C ASP A 108 -13.84 -2.47 15.72
N LEU A 109 -13.34 -3.36 14.86
CA LEU A 109 -13.53 -4.82 14.88
C LEU A 109 -12.37 -5.52 15.61
#